data_AF-A0A9Q1FXQ4-F1
#
_entry.id   AF-A0A9Q1FXQ4-F1
#
_cell.length_a   1.000
_cell.length_b   1.000
_cell.length_c   1.000
_cell.angle_alpha   90.00
_cell.angle_beta   90.00
_cell.angle_gamma   90.00
#
_symmetry.space_group_name_H-M   'P 1'
#
loop_
_entity.id
_entity.type
_entity.pdbx_description
1 polymer ?
#
loop_
_entity_poly.entity_id
_entity_poly.type
_entity_poly.pdbx_seq_one_letter_code
_entity_poly.pdbx_strand_id
1 'polypeptide(L)'
;MHTHYSVLELQDEYWKVMEEITPVLSTLKCATTVMSTEQNVSISNVYPVTFSLLQKHLMREEAESTRVSEFKSQVRASLGERMKLLLEMETERLRAREIRYAQMRMPRRTRCICCSEITTSLLKKLGQQMKWIAT
;
A
#
# COMPACT_ATOMS: atom_id res chain seq x y z
N MET A 1 40.52 12.15 43.33
CA MET A 1 39.67 12.25 42.12
C MET A 1 38.27 11.80 42.52
N HIS A 2 37.34 12.75 42.75
CA HIS A 2 35.95 12.42 43.04
C HIS A 2 35.22 12.28 41.71
N THR A 3 34.86 11.06 41.34
CA THR A 3 33.97 10.80 40.20
C THR A 3 32.57 11.29 40.59
N HIS A 4 32.13 12.41 40.02
CA HIS A 4 30.74 12.83 40.09
C HIS A 4 29.90 11.81 39.32
N TYR A 5 29.23 10.92 40.03
CA TYR A 5 28.20 10.06 39.46
C TYR A 5 26.92 10.88 39.41
N SER A 6 26.64 11.52 38.28
CA SER A 6 25.35 12.15 38.05
C SER A 6 24.32 11.05 37.87
N VAL A 7 23.56 10.76 38.93
CA VAL A 7 22.35 9.96 38.81
C VAL A 7 21.44 10.74 37.86
N LEU A 8 21.18 10.18 36.68
CA LEU A 8 20.18 10.68 35.76
C LEU A 8 18.82 10.48 36.42
N GLU A 9 18.42 11.41 37.28
CA GLU A 9 17.08 11.44 37.87
C GLU A 9 16.08 11.75 36.77
N LEU A 10 15.57 10.68 36.16
CA LEU A 10 14.45 10.78 35.24
C LEU A 10 13.21 11.14 36.08
N GLN A 11 12.52 12.24 35.74
CA GLN A 11 11.29 12.57 36.45
C GLN A 11 10.26 11.45 36.26
N ASP A 12 9.48 11.16 37.31
CA ASP A 12 8.47 10.09 37.34
C ASP A 12 7.49 10.17 36.15
N GLU A 13 7.21 11.37 35.65
CA GLU A 13 6.37 11.59 34.48
C GLU A 13 6.93 10.95 33.21
N TYR A 14 8.25 10.98 33.01
CA TYR A 14 8.91 10.33 31.86
C TYR A 14 8.93 8.82 32.02
N TRP A 15 9.11 8.33 33.26
CA TRP A 15 9.04 6.90 33.56
C TRP A 15 7.67 6.33 33.18
N LYS A 16 6.60 7.01 33.60
CA LYS A 16 5.23 6.62 33.28
C LYS A 16 4.96 6.59 31.78
N VAL A 17 5.47 7.55 31.01
CA VAL A 17 5.34 7.52 29.54
C VAL A 17 6.03 6.31 28.93
N MET A 18 7.22 5.97 29.40
CA MET A 18 7.95 4.81 28.90
C MET A 18 7.18 3.52 29.18
N GLU A 19 6.60 3.38 30.38
CA GLU A 19 5.75 2.23 30.71
C GLU A 19 4.51 2.17 29.81
N GLU A 20 3.84 3.30 29.58
CA GLU A 20 2.64 3.39 28.75
C GLU A 20 2.91 3.10 27.26
N ILE A 21 4.06 3.50 26.71
CA ILE A 21 4.39 3.31 25.29
C ILE A 21 5.03 1.94 24.99
N THR A 22 5.64 1.31 25.99
CA THR A 22 6.34 0.02 25.84
C THR A 22 5.50 -1.07 25.17
N PRO A 23 4.20 -1.28 25.50
CA PRO A 23 3.36 -2.26 24.82
C PRO A 23 3.20 -1.99 23.32
N VAL A 24 3.08 -0.72 22.93
CA VAL A 24 2.96 -0.32 21.51
C VAL A 24 4.28 -0.61 20.79
N LEU A 25 5.42 -0.26 21.39
CA LEU A 25 6.74 -0.54 20.83
C LEU A 25 7.02 -2.05 20.72
N SER A 26 6.59 -2.84 21.69
CA SER A 26 6.70 -4.31 21.65
C SER A 26 5.95 -4.90 20.45
N THR A 27 4.74 -4.40 20.19
CA THR A 27 3.95 -4.83 19.03
C THR A 27 4.67 -4.47 17.72
N LEU A 28 5.18 -3.25 17.60
CA LEU A 28 5.94 -2.82 16.42
C LEU A 28 7.20 -3.66 16.22
N LYS A 29 7.93 -3.97 17.30
CA LYS A 29 9.08 -4.88 17.28
C LYS A 29 8.72 -6.26 16.76
N CYS A 30 7.59 -6.83 17.21
CA CYS A 30 7.14 -8.13 16.75
C CYS A 30 6.87 -8.10 15.23
N ALA A 31 6.11 -7.10 14.76
CA ALA A 31 5.82 -6.93 13.35
C ALA A 31 7.08 -6.78 12.50
N THR A 32 8.05 -5.95 12.93
CA THR A 32 9.30 -5.79 12.20
C THR A 32 10.15 -7.04 12.22
N THR A 33 10.20 -7.78 13.34
CA THR A 33 10.93 -9.04 13.43
C THR A 33 10.41 -10.05 12.40
N VAL A 34 9.09 -10.24 12.32
CA VAL A 34 8.46 -11.13 11.33
C VAL A 34 8.77 -10.70 9.89
N MET A 35 8.75 -9.40 9.61
CA MET A 35 9.09 -8.91 8.27
C MET A 35 10.59 -9.02 7.97
N SER A 36 11.46 -8.90 8.97
CA SER A 36 12.92 -8.97 8.82
C SER A 36 13.45 -10.40 8.69
N THR A 37 12.70 -11.43 9.09
CA THR A 37 13.08 -12.83 8.86
C THR A 37 12.93 -13.25 7.41
N GLU A 38 12.11 -12.54 6.63
CA GLU A 38 11.83 -12.85 5.23
C GLU A 38 12.92 -12.29 4.31
N GLN A 39 13.58 -13.16 3.54
CA GLN A 39 14.63 -12.75 2.60
C GLN A 39 14.07 -12.01 1.37
N ASN A 40 12.83 -12.33 0.98
CA ASN A 40 12.11 -11.68 -0.11
C ASN A 40 10.72 -11.27 0.36
N VAL A 41 10.61 -10.03 0.84
CA VAL A 41 9.35 -9.50 1.37
C VAL A 41 8.39 -9.17 0.23
N SER A 42 7.34 -9.97 0.10
CA SER A 42 6.24 -9.72 -0.84
C SER A 42 5.10 -8.92 -0.20
N ILE A 43 4.22 -8.33 -1.00
CA ILE A 43 3.04 -7.62 -0.48
C ILE A 43 2.12 -8.57 0.29
N SER A 44 2.03 -9.84 -0.08
CA SER A 44 1.30 -10.85 0.68
C SER A 44 1.90 -11.12 2.07
N ASN A 45 3.18 -10.83 2.29
CA ASN A 45 3.80 -10.93 3.61
C ASN A 45 3.53 -9.67 4.45
N VAL A 46 3.61 -8.49 3.81
CA VAL A 46 3.46 -7.19 4.49
C VAL A 46 2.01 -6.88 4.83
N TYR A 47 1.08 -7.12 3.90
CA TYR A 47 -0.32 -6.74 4.02
C TYR A 47 -1.01 -7.28 5.28
N PRO A 48 -0.96 -8.60 5.61
CA PRO A 48 -1.64 -9.09 6.80
C PRO A 48 -1.07 -8.49 8.10
N VAL A 49 0.25 -8.23 8.14
CA VAL A 49 0.91 -7.62 9.30
C VAL A 49 0.48 -6.16 9.45
N THR A 50 0.56 -5.36 8.39
CA THR A 50 0.19 -3.94 8.44
C THR A 50 -1.31 -3.75 8.64
N PHE A 51 -2.15 -4.61 8.04
CA PHE A 51 -3.59 -4.63 8.28
C PHE A 51 -3.90 -4.90 9.75
N SER A 52 -3.30 -5.93 10.36
CA SER A 52 -3.48 -6.24 11.77
C SER A 52 -3.03 -5.09 12.68
N LEU A 53 -1.88 -4.47 12.37
CA LEU A 53 -1.40 -3.29 13.11
C LEU A 53 -2.44 -2.15 13.07
N LEU A 54 -2.94 -1.81 11.89
CA LEU A 54 -3.88 -0.70 11.72
C LEU A 54 -5.26 -1.00 12.32
N GLN A 55 -5.78 -2.22 12.18
CA GLN A 55 -7.14 -2.56 12.59
C GLN A 55 -7.26 -3.00 14.05
N LYS A 56 -6.16 -3.41 14.69
CA LYS A 56 -6.18 -3.93 16.05
C LYS A 56 -5.22 -3.21 16.98
N HIS A 57 -3.93 -3.24 16.66
CA HIS A 57 -2.90 -2.86 17.64
C HIS A 57 -2.64 -1.35 17.75
N LEU A 58 -3.00 -0.58 16.73
CA LEU A 58 -2.90 0.88 16.69
C LEU A 58 -4.28 1.55 16.72
N MET A 59 -5.34 0.81 17.09
CA MET A 59 -6.62 1.45 17.41
C MET A 59 -6.51 2.17 18.75
N ARG A 60 -7.22 3.30 18.83
CA ARG A 60 -7.36 4.07 20.04
C ARG A 60 -8.27 3.32 21.01
N GLU A 61 -7.83 3.24 22.26
CA GLU A 61 -8.62 2.71 23.37
C GLU A 61 -9.07 3.85 24.27
N GLU A 62 -10.25 3.78 24.87
CA GLU A 62 -10.79 4.87 25.71
C GLU A 62 -9.98 5.08 26.99
N ALA A 63 -9.34 4.03 27.50
CA ALA A 63 -8.55 4.05 28.73
C ALA A 63 -7.08 4.46 28.52
N GLU A 64 -6.63 4.68 27.28
CA GLU A 64 -5.24 4.98 27.00
C GLU A 64 -4.90 6.47 27.24
N SER A 65 -3.66 6.76 27.63
CA SER A 65 -3.23 8.13 27.84
C SER A 65 -3.19 8.92 26.53
N THR A 66 -3.38 10.25 26.62
CA THR A 66 -3.34 11.14 25.45
C THR A 66 -2.06 10.96 24.64
N ARG A 67 -0.91 10.79 25.31
CA ARG A 67 0.41 10.61 24.67
C ARG A 67 0.46 9.31 23.86
N VAL A 68 -0.05 8.20 24.40
CA VAL A 68 -0.14 6.91 23.68
C VAL A 68 -1.08 7.02 22.49
N SER A 69 -2.21 7.69 22.66
CA SER A 69 -3.19 7.89 21.60
C SER A 69 -2.65 8.73 20.43
N GLU A 70 -1.95 9.82 20.74
CA GLU A 70 -1.26 10.65 19.76
C GLU A 70 -0.18 9.86 19.03
N PHE A 71 0.64 9.10 19.75
CA PHE A 71 1.65 8.24 19.16
C PHE A 71 1.04 7.20 18.20
N LYS A 72 0.02 6.45 18.65
CA LYS A 72 -0.72 5.48 17.82
C LYS A 72 -1.29 6.16 16.57
N SER A 73 -1.87 7.35 16.71
CA SER A 73 -2.44 8.13 15.61
C SER A 73 -1.38 8.51 14.56
N GLN A 74 -0.23 9.02 14.98
CA GLN A 74 0.87 9.38 14.08
C GLN A 74 1.42 8.15 13.35
N VAL A 75 1.64 7.05 14.07
CA VAL A 75 2.12 5.80 13.46
C VAL A 75 1.09 5.26 12.46
N ARG A 76 -0.20 5.30 12.81
CA ARG A 76 -1.30 4.86 11.94
C ARG A 76 -1.36 5.69 10.66
N ALA A 77 -1.27 7.02 10.75
CA ALA A 77 -1.26 7.91 9.60
C ALA A 77 -0.07 7.60 8.67
N SER A 78 1.14 7.56 9.23
CA SER A 78 2.36 7.27 8.48
C SER A 78 2.36 5.88 7.83
N LEU A 79 1.89 4.85 8.55
CA LEU A 79 1.83 3.49 8.03
C LEU A 79 0.74 3.33 6.97
N GLY A 80 -0.43 3.93 7.20
CA GLY A 80 -1.55 3.89 6.26
C GLY A 80 -1.21 4.53 4.92
N GLU A 81 -0.54 5.68 4.95
CA GLU A 81 -0.11 6.37 3.72
C GLU A 81 0.89 5.52 2.92
N ARG A 82 1.92 4.98 3.57
CA ARG A 82 2.90 4.10 2.94
C ARG A 82 2.26 2.85 2.35
N MET A 83 1.27 2.27 3.03
CA MET A 83 0.58 1.08 2.54
C MET A 83 -0.27 1.38 1.30
N LYS A 84 -0.92 2.55 1.25
CA LYS A 84 -1.67 3.01 0.07
C LYS A 84 -0.75 3.13 -1.15
N LEU A 85 0.40 3.80 -1.00
CA LEU A 85 1.38 3.95 -2.08
C LEU A 85 1.89 2.59 -2.59
N LEU A 86 2.17 1.65 -1.69
CA LEU A 86 2.59 0.30 -2.06
C LEU A 86 1.55 -0.44 -2.91
N LEU A 87 0.27 -0.35 -2.54
CA LEU A 87 -0.82 -0.99 -3.28
C LEU A 87 -1.04 -0.35 -4.66
N GLU A 88 -0.95 0.98 -4.75
CA GLU A 88 -1.07 1.70 -6.03
C GLU A 88 0.07 1.32 -6.98
N MET A 89 1.31 1.27 -6.49
CA MET A 89 2.47 0.86 -7.29
C MET A 89 2.36 -0.59 -7.78
N GLU A 90 1.89 -1.51 -6.94
CA GLU A 90 1.73 -2.91 -7.35
C GLU A 90 0.61 -3.07 -8.38
N THR A 91 -0.49 -2.34 -8.21
CA THR A 91 -1.59 -2.34 -9.19
C THR A 91 -1.08 -1.86 -10.55
N GLU A 92 -0.25 -0.81 -10.58
CA GLU A 92 0.32 -0.30 -11.81
C GLU A 92 1.32 -1.29 -12.44
N ARG A 93 2.13 -1.98 -11.63
CA ARG A 93 3.01 -3.07 -12.11
C ARG A 93 2.22 -4.20 -12.75
N LEU A 94 1.10 -4.61 -12.15
CA LEU A 94 0.22 -5.64 -12.69
C LEU A 94 -0.40 -5.20 -14.01
N ARG A 95 -0.92 -3.97 -14.09
CA ARG A 95 -1.44 -3.38 -15.34
C ARG A 95 -0.39 -3.34 -16.45
N ALA A 96 0.82 -2.86 -16.15
CA ALA A 96 1.91 -2.82 -17.11
C ALA A 96 2.32 -4.23 -17.58
N ARG A 97 2.26 -5.21 -16.69
CA ARG A 97 2.52 -6.62 -17.01
C ARG A 97 1.43 -7.20 -17.91
N GLU A 98 0.15 -6.91 -17.66
CA GLU A 98 -0.98 -7.30 -18.51
C GLU A 98 -0.86 -6.69 -19.92
N ILE A 99 -0.49 -5.41 -20.03
CA ILE A 99 -0.24 -4.75 -21.32
C ILE A 99 0.88 -5.47 -22.08
N ARG A 100 2.01 -5.76 -21.42
CA ARG A 100 3.11 -6.52 -22.04
C ARG A 100 2.68 -7.90 -22.48
N TYR A 101 1.89 -8.62 -21.67
CA TYR A 101 1.34 -9.91 -22.07
C TYR A 101 0.40 -9.80 -23.27
N ALA A 102 -0.46 -8.79 -23.32
CA ALA A 102 -1.34 -8.54 -24.46
C ALA A 102 -0.54 -8.24 -25.74
N GLN A 103 0.52 -7.43 -25.64
CA GLN A 103 1.45 -7.14 -26.74
C GLN A 103 2.21 -8.41 -27.18
N MET A 104 2.71 -9.22 -26.24
CA MET A 104 3.36 -10.50 -26.53
C MET A 104 2.41 -11.59 -27.07
N ARG A 105 1.11 -11.54 -26.75
CA ARG A 105 0.09 -12.42 -27.38
C ARG A 105 -0.28 -11.97 -28.79
N MET A 106 0.16 -10.80 -29.21
CA MET A 106 -0.02 -10.25 -30.56
C MET A 106 1.24 -10.31 -31.46
N PRO A 107 2.03 -11.40 -31.60
CA PRO A 107 3.09 -11.47 -32.62
C PRO A 107 2.53 -11.87 -34.00
N ARG A 108 1.24 -12.22 -34.12
CA ARG A 108 0.61 -12.67 -35.37
C ARG A 108 -0.62 -11.85 -35.76
N ARG A 109 -0.55 -10.53 -35.63
CA ARG A 109 -1.23 -9.65 -36.58
C ARG A 109 -0.18 -8.99 -37.45
N THR A 110 0.67 -9.83 -38.05
CA THR A 110 1.28 -9.54 -39.35
C THR A 110 0.16 -9.03 -40.24
N ARG A 111 0.18 -7.71 -40.47
CA ARG A 111 -0.18 -7.03 -41.72
C ARG A 111 -0.92 -7.94 -42.71
N CYS A 112 -2.16 -8.31 -42.39
CA CYS A 112 -3.01 -8.92 -43.38
C CYS A 112 -3.55 -7.74 -44.19
N ILE A 113 -2.96 -7.52 -45.36
CA ILE A 113 -3.37 -6.50 -46.34
C ILE A 113 -4.87 -6.66 -46.68
N CYS A 114 -5.47 -7.82 -46.39
CA CYS A 114 -6.89 -8.11 -46.55
C CYS A 114 -7.82 -7.47 -45.48
N CYS A 115 -7.31 -6.93 -44.37
CA CYS A 115 -8.18 -6.42 -43.28
C CYS A 115 -8.46 -4.90 -43.36
N SER A 116 -7.73 -4.13 -44.17
CA SER A 116 -8.00 -2.69 -44.37
C SER A 116 -9.18 -2.41 -45.30
N GLU A 117 -9.59 -3.38 -46.13
CA GLU A 117 -10.72 -3.21 -47.06
C GLU A 117 -12.07 -3.55 -46.43
N ILE A 118 -12.09 -4.43 -45.42
CA ILE A 118 -13.32 -4.87 -44.76
C ILE A 118 -13.81 -3.82 -43.74
N THR A 119 -12.91 -3.18 -42.99
CA THR A 119 -13.29 -2.21 -41.96
C THR A 119 -13.77 -0.88 -42.55
N THR A 120 -13.20 -0.45 -43.69
CA THR A 120 -13.64 0.78 -44.38
C THR A 120 -14.98 0.59 -45.09
N SER A 121 -15.25 -0.58 -45.64
CA SER A 121 -16.51 -0.89 -46.31
C SER A 121 -17.69 -1.06 -45.33
N LEU A 122 -17.46 -1.66 -44.16
CA LEU A 122 -18.47 -1.77 -43.10
C LEU A 122 -18.78 -0.42 -42.43
N LEU A 123 -17.78 0.41 -42.18
CA LEU A 123 -17.99 1.77 -41.65
C LEU A 123 -18.71 2.69 -42.65
N LYS A 124 -18.44 2.57 -43.96
CA LYS A 124 -19.20 3.30 -45.00
C LYS A 124 -20.65 2.83 -45.11
N LYS A 125 -20.92 1.51 -45.03
CA LYS A 125 -22.30 0.99 -45.03
C LYS A 125 -23.11 1.40 -43.80
N LEU A 126 -22.49 1.44 -42.62
CA LEU A 126 -23.15 1.92 -41.40
C LEU A 126 -23.40 3.44 -41.43
N GLY A 127 -22.48 4.22 -41.99
CA GLY A 127 -22.66 5.66 -42.18
C GLY A 127 -23.76 6.04 -43.21
N GLN A 128 -24.02 5.19 -44.22
CA GLN A 128 -25.12 5.40 -45.17
C GLN A 128 -26.49 4.98 -44.62
N GLN A 129 -26.54 4.00 -43.70
CA GLN A 129 -27.79 3.59 -43.04
C GLN A 129 -28.29 4.62 -42.02
N MET A 130 -27.40 5.39 -41.37
CA MET A 130 -27.79 6.45 -40.43
C MET A 130 -28.33 7.74 -41.09
N LYS A 131 -28.23 7.89 -42.42
CA LYS A 131 -28.79 9.06 -43.13
C LYS A 131 -30.30 9.00 -43.38
N TRP A 132 -30.95 7.85 -43.16
CA TRP A 132 -32.37 7.65 -43.43
C TRP A 132 -33.30 7.89 -42.22
N ILE A 133 -32.77 8.27 -41.05
CA ILE A 133 -33.56 8.50 -39.83
C ILE A 133 -33.66 10.01 -39.49
N ALA A 134 -33.17 10.88 -40.37
CA ALA A 134 -33.24 12.34 -40.23
C ALA A 134 -33.90 12.98 -41.45
N THR A 135 -35.15 12.62 -41.71
CA THR A 135 -36.12 13.39 -42.51
C THR A 135 -37.49 13.11 -41.94
#